data_AF-A0A529GJX7-F1
#
_entry.id   AF-A0A529GJX7-F1
#
_cell.length_a   1.000
_cell.length_b   1.000
_cell.length_c   1.000
_cell.angle_alpha   90.00
_cell.angle_beta   90.00
_cell.angle_gamma   90.00
#
_symmetry.space_group_name_H-M   'P 1'
#
loop_
_entity.id
_entity.type
_entity.pdbx_description
1 polymer ?
#
loop_
_entity_poly.entity_id
_entity_poly.type
_entity_poly.pdbx_seq_one_letter_code
_entity_poly.pdbx_strand_id
1 'polypeptide(L)'
;MTVRGDLYQFGPFRLDPEVGILFYGAEPTMLGQRATALLCLLIQNAGVPVSKDALIETGWGGLAVADNNLTVQIAALRRVLADAANAESWIETLPRRGYRYVGPAVATNIRDTSVATRAESAPILPEKPSVAVLPFSNLSGDPQQEYFADGMVDDIITGLARIKWLFVIARNSTFTYK
;
A
#
# COMPACT_ATOMS: atom_id res chain seq x y z
N MET A 1 -4.01 -11.39 -22.98
CA MET A 1 -4.05 -9.93 -22.77
C MET A 1 -3.57 -9.69 -21.35
N THR A 2 -2.35 -9.19 -21.23
CA THR A 2 -1.49 -9.29 -20.04
C THR A 2 -1.95 -8.30 -18.97
N VAL A 3 -2.48 -8.81 -17.86
CA VAL A 3 -2.87 -7.98 -16.72
C VAL A 3 -1.57 -7.59 -16.01
N ARG A 4 -1.23 -6.30 -16.04
CA ARG A 4 -0.14 -5.76 -15.23
C ARG A 4 -0.54 -5.91 -13.75
N GLY A 5 0.39 -6.40 -12.93
CA GLY A 5 0.24 -6.57 -11.48
C GLY A 5 0.20 -5.24 -10.73
N ASP A 6 -0.78 -4.41 -11.07
CA ASP A 6 -1.01 -3.11 -10.46
C ASP A 6 -1.76 -3.29 -9.14
N LEU A 7 -1.19 -2.80 -8.05
CA LEU A 7 -1.84 -2.79 -6.73
C LEU A 7 -2.81 -1.62 -6.66
N TYR A 8 -4.06 -1.88 -6.29
CA TYR A 8 -5.06 -0.83 -6.12
C TYR A 8 -5.19 -0.47 -4.65
N GLN A 9 -4.94 0.79 -4.30
CA GLN A 9 -5.15 1.30 -2.96
C GLN A 9 -6.35 2.25 -2.95
N PHE A 10 -7.29 2.03 -2.03
CA PHE A 10 -8.46 2.91 -1.87
C PHE A 10 -8.85 2.99 -0.39
N GLY A 11 -8.80 4.20 0.17
CA GLY A 11 -8.95 4.41 1.60
C GLY A 11 -7.92 3.58 2.40
N PRO A 12 -8.34 2.83 3.44
CA PRO A 12 -7.49 1.94 4.24
C PRO A 12 -7.23 0.57 3.59
N PHE A 13 -7.78 0.31 2.39
CA PHE A 13 -7.68 -0.97 1.73
C PHE A 13 -6.61 -0.99 0.64
N ARG A 14 -5.96 -2.16 0.49
CA ARG A 14 -5.09 -2.47 -0.65
C ARG A 14 -5.54 -3.77 -1.29
N LEU A 15 -5.87 -3.75 -2.56
CA LEU A 15 -6.25 -4.92 -3.34
C LEU A 15 -5.06 -5.34 -4.21
N ASP A 16 -4.65 -6.59 -4.06
CA ASP A 16 -3.75 -7.26 -4.99
C ASP A 16 -4.57 -8.13 -5.95
N PRO A 17 -4.74 -7.71 -7.22
CA PRO A 17 -5.53 -8.45 -8.19
C PRO A 17 -4.85 -9.75 -8.66
N GLU A 18 -3.53 -9.88 -8.49
CA GLU A 18 -2.79 -11.07 -8.94
C GLU A 18 -3.02 -12.25 -8.01
N VAL A 19 -2.98 -12.01 -6.70
CA VAL A 19 -3.21 -13.05 -5.69
C VAL A 19 -4.65 -13.10 -5.19
N GLY A 20 -5.46 -12.07 -5.49
CA GLY A 20 -6.85 -11.98 -5.03
C GLY A 20 -6.96 -11.72 -3.53
N ILE A 21 -6.05 -10.93 -2.95
CA ILE A 21 -6.07 -10.61 -1.52
C ILE A 21 -6.40 -9.13 -1.35
N LEU A 22 -7.37 -8.86 -0.47
CA LEU A 22 -7.70 -7.52 0.00
C LEU A 22 -7.10 -7.34 1.39
N PHE A 23 -6.20 -6.38 1.54
CA PHE A 23 -5.63 -6.00 2.81
C PHE A 23 -6.40 -4.83 3.41
N TYR A 24 -6.73 -4.92 4.68
CA TYR A 24 -7.17 -3.78 5.50
C TYR A 24 -6.08 -3.47 6.52
N GLY A 25 -5.31 -2.41 6.30
CA GLY A 25 -4.08 -2.18 7.07
C GLY A 25 -3.06 -3.31 6.89
N ALA A 26 -2.90 -4.16 7.90
CA ALA A 26 -2.02 -5.33 7.90
C ALA A 26 -2.77 -6.68 7.82
N GLU A 27 -4.10 -6.69 7.86
CA GLU A 27 -4.90 -7.92 7.86
C GLU A 27 -5.23 -8.37 6.43
N PRO A 28 -4.78 -9.57 6.00
CA PRO A 28 -5.12 -10.12 4.69
C PRO A 28 -6.48 -10.81 4.70
N THR A 29 -7.39 -10.37 3.84
CA THR A 29 -8.67 -11.03 3.56
C THR A 29 -8.64 -11.64 2.16
N MET A 30 -8.83 -12.95 2.06
CA MET A 30 -8.88 -13.62 0.77
C MET A 30 -10.19 -13.29 0.03
N LEU A 31 -10.08 -12.65 -1.12
CA LEU A 31 -11.18 -12.50 -2.07
C LEU A 31 -11.08 -13.59 -3.14
N GLY A 32 -12.21 -14.21 -3.47
CA GLY A 32 -12.24 -15.10 -4.64
C GLY A 32 -11.88 -14.33 -5.91
N GLN A 33 -11.26 -15.00 -6.88
CA GLN A 33 -10.80 -14.37 -8.14
C GLN A 33 -11.88 -13.56 -8.87
N ARG A 34 -13.14 -14.02 -8.81
CA ARG A 34 -14.30 -13.32 -9.37
C ARG A 34 -14.63 -12.04 -8.59
N ALA A 35 -14.65 -12.12 -7.26
CA ALA A 35 -14.90 -10.98 -6.39
C ALA A 35 -13.82 -9.90 -6.58
N THR A 36 -12.55 -10.33 -6.69
CA THR A 36 -11.41 -9.47 -7.04
C THR A 36 -11.60 -8.80 -8.39
N ALA A 37 -11.98 -9.53 -9.44
CA ALA A 37 -12.21 -8.97 -10.77
C ALA A 37 -13.35 -7.93 -10.78
N LEU A 38 -14.46 -8.24 -10.11
CA LEU A 38 -15.60 -7.33 -9.96
C LEU A 38 -15.21 -6.04 -9.23
N LEU A 39 -14.53 -6.18 -8.08
CA LEU A 39 -14.07 -5.04 -7.29
C LEU A 39 -13.08 -4.20 -8.10
N CYS A 40 -12.13 -4.83 -8.78
CA CYS A 40 -11.14 -4.19 -9.64
C CYS A 40 -11.81 -3.37 -10.75
N LEU A 41 -12.86 -3.89 -11.40
CA LEU A 41 -13.60 -3.16 -12.43
C LEU A 41 -14.34 -1.95 -11.84
N LEU A 42 -14.97 -2.12 -10.67
CA LEU A 42 -15.72 -1.06 -9.99
C LEU A 42 -14.81 0.09 -9.54
N ILE A 43 -13.64 -0.22 -8.98
CA ILE A 43 -12.68 0.80 -8.49
C ILE A 43 -11.95 1.48 -9.66
N GLN A 44 -11.65 0.78 -10.76
CA GLN A 44 -11.10 1.40 -11.97
C GLN A 44 -12.09 2.38 -12.62
N ASN A 45 -13.38 2.08 -12.53
CA ASN A 45 -14.46 2.94 -12.99
C ASN A 45 -15.08 3.72 -11.81
N ALA A 46 -14.27 4.10 -10.81
CA ALA A 46 -14.75 4.84 -9.64
C ALA A 46 -15.56 6.07 -10.06
N GLY A 47 -16.76 6.22 -9.50
CA GLY A 47 -17.67 7.30 -9.85
C GLY A 47 -18.45 7.11 -11.16
N VAL A 48 -18.19 6.07 -11.95
CA VAL A 48 -18.95 5.75 -13.18
C VAL A 48 -19.77 4.47 -12.96
N PRO A 49 -21.06 4.45 -13.34
CA PRO A 49 -21.86 3.23 -13.24
C PRO A 49 -21.39 2.17 -14.22
N VAL A 50 -21.09 0.97 -13.71
CA VAL A 50 -20.76 -0.22 -14.49
C VAL A 50 -22.00 -1.10 -14.62
N SER A 51 -22.33 -1.51 -15.85
CA SER A 51 -23.49 -2.36 -16.13
C SER A 51 -23.32 -3.77 -15.56
N LYS A 52 -24.44 -4.44 -15.29
CA LYS A 52 -24.42 -5.83 -14.83
C LYS A 52 -23.77 -6.76 -15.86
N ASP A 53 -24.05 -6.55 -17.13
CA ASP A 53 -23.48 -7.35 -18.22
C ASP A 53 -21.95 -7.21 -18.26
N ALA A 54 -21.41 -5.99 -18.13
CA ALA A 54 -19.97 -5.78 -18.09
C ALA A 54 -19.30 -6.45 -16.88
N LEU A 55 -19.98 -6.45 -15.72
CA LEU A 55 -19.52 -7.14 -14.52
C LEU A 55 -19.54 -8.66 -14.69
N ILE A 56 -20.60 -9.21 -15.30
CA ILE A 56 -20.74 -10.63 -15.61
C ILE A 56 -19.67 -11.07 -16.62
N GLU A 57 -19.48 -10.28 -17.68
CA GLU A 57 -18.47 -10.54 -18.70
C GLU A 57 -17.06 -10.53 -18.11
N THR A 58 -16.75 -9.59 -17.22
CA THR A 58 -15.43 -9.48 -16.59
C THR A 58 -15.16 -10.61 -15.59
N GLY A 59 -16.13 -10.93 -14.72
CA GLY A 59 -15.94 -11.94 -13.67
C GLY A 59 -16.01 -13.38 -14.19
N TRP A 60 -16.71 -13.62 -15.29
CA TRP A 60 -17.00 -14.97 -15.80
C TRP A 60 -16.63 -15.18 -17.27
N GLY A 61 -15.98 -14.23 -17.93
CA GLY A 61 -15.42 -14.39 -19.28
C GLY A 61 -16.45 -14.71 -20.35
N GLY A 62 -17.68 -14.19 -20.21
CA GLY A 62 -18.78 -14.45 -21.15
C GLY A 62 -19.55 -15.75 -20.92
N LEU A 63 -19.29 -16.49 -19.82
CA LEU A 63 -20.19 -17.57 -19.40
C LEU A 63 -21.55 -16.97 -19.00
N ALA A 64 -22.64 -17.56 -19.51
CA ALA A 64 -24.00 -17.17 -19.15
C ALA A 64 -24.28 -17.55 -17.69
N VAL A 65 -24.03 -16.62 -16.77
CA VAL A 65 -24.32 -16.76 -15.35
C VAL A 65 -25.55 -15.95 -14.99
N ALA A 66 -26.42 -16.51 -14.17
CA ALA A 66 -27.63 -15.81 -13.72
C ALA A 66 -27.29 -14.60 -12.84
N ASP A 67 -28.07 -13.52 -12.97
CA ASP A 67 -27.98 -12.27 -12.20
C ASP A 67 -27.91 -12.47 -10.67
N ASN A 68 -28.50 -13.55 -10.19
CA ASN A 68 -28.49 -13.91 -8.77
C ASN A 68 -27.05 -14.10 -8.25
N ASN A 69 -26.14 -14.63 -9.07
CA ASN A 69 -24.76 -14.86 -8.67
C ASN A 69 -24.00 -13.54 -8.51
N LEU A 70 -24.18 -12.60 -9.45
CA LEU A 70 -23.61 -11.25 -9.34
C LEU A 70 -24.10 -10.55 -8.07
N THR A 71 -25.39 -10.63 -7.79
CA THR A 71 -25.99 -9.98 -6.61
C THR A 71 -25.41 -10.56 -5.31
N VAL A 72 -25.21 -11.88 -5.24
CA VAL A 72 -24.56 -12.55 -4.10
C VAL A 72 -23.09 -12.15 -3.97
N GLN A 73 -22.34 -12.07 -5.07
CA GLN A 73 -20.94 -11.62 -5.03
C GLN A 73 -20.81 -10.17 -4.58
N ILE A 74 -21.69 -9.27 -5.03
CA ILE A 74 -21.72 -7.88 -4.57
C ILE A 74 -22.09 -7.80 -3.10
N ALA A 75 -23.04 -8.60 -2.62
CA ALA A 75 -23.40 -8.66 -1.20
C ALA A 75 -22.24 -9.15 -0.33
N ALA A 76 -21.50 -10.18 -0.79
CA ALA A 76 -20.30 -10.66 -0.11
C ALA A 76 -19.20 -9.59 -0.05
N LEU A 77 -18.95 -8.89 -1.16
CA LEU A 77 -18.01 -7.77 -1.23
C LEU A 77 -18.39 -6.64 -0.26
N ARG A 78 -19.66 -6.23 -0.25
CA ARG A 78 -20.17 -5.22 0.69
C ARG A 78 -19.93 -5.64 2.13
N ARG A 79 -20.17 -6.91 2.45
CA ARG A 79 -19.99 -7.41 3.81
C ARG A 79 -18.53 -7.43 4.24
N VAL A 80 -17.61 -7.80 3.36
CA VAL A 80 -16.16 -7.71 3.65
C VAL A 80 -15.72 -6.26 3.86
N LEU A 81 -16.18 -5.33 3.01
CA LEU A 81 -15.86 -3.91 3.16
C LEU A 81 -16.50 -3.30 4.42
N ALA A 82 -17.74 -3.69 4.74
CA ALA A 82 -18.45 -3.26 5.94
C ALA A 82 -17.76 -3.72 7.22
N ASP A 83 -17.34 -4.99 7.28
CA ASP A 83 -16.70 -5.57 8.46
C ASP A 83 -15.34 -4.90 8.75
N ALA A 84 -14.58 -4.60 7.70
CA ALA A 84 -13.26 -4.01 7.84
C ALA A 84 -13.30 -2.50 8.14
N ALA A 85 -14.14 -1.71 7.46
CA ALA A 85 -14.08 -0.24 7.55
C ALA A 85 -15.44 0.46 7.67
N ASN A 86 -16.51 -0.27 7.98
CA ASN A 86 -17.90 0.21 7.91
C ASN A 86 -18.24 0.80 6.52
N ALA A 87 -17.66 0.20 5.46
CA ALA A 87 -17.68 0.68 4.09
C ALA A 87 -18.80 0.05 3.22
N GLU A 88 -19.92 -0.34 3.82
CA GLU A 88 -21.03 -1.02 3.12
C GLU A 88 -21.56 -0.19 1.93
N SER A 89 -21.59 1.13 2.10
CA SER A 89 -22.15 2.08 1.12
C SER A 89 -21.21 2.42 -0.04
N TRP A 90 -19.98 1.89 -0.07
CA TRP A 90 -19.01 2.22 -1.13
C TRP A 90 -19.36 1.61 -2.47
N ILE A 91 -20.17 0.56 -2.50
CA ILE A 91 -20.73 0.00 -3.73
C ILE A 91 -22.21 0.33 -3.74
N GLU A 92 -22.61 1.31 -4.54
CA GLU A 92 -24.00 1.74 -4.71
C GLU A 92 -24.68 0.93 -5.82
N THR A 93 -25.92 0.48 -5.61
CA THR A 93 -26.73 -0.15 -6.66
C THR A 93 -27.55 0.93 -7.36
N LEU A 94 -27.39 1.05 -8.67
CA LEU A 94 -28.19 1.95 -9.50
C LEU A 94 -29.24 1.12 -10.28
N PRO A 95 -30.54 1.29 -9.97
CA PRO A 95 -31.60 0.58 -10.67
C PRO A 95 -31.49 0.78 -12.18
N ARG A 96 -31.60 -0.32 -12.94
CA ARG A 96 -31.51 -0.33 -14.42
C ARG A 96 -30.17 0.11 -15.03
N ARG A 97 -29.17 0.43 -14.21
CA ARG A 97 -27.85 0.92 -14.68
C ARG A 97 -26.69 0.05 -14.23
N GLY A 98 -26.81 -0.63 -13.08
CA GLY A 98 -25.81 -1.57 -12.57
C GLY A 98 -25.28 -1.16 -11.20
N TYR A 99 -23.96 -1.18 -11.04
CA TYR A 99 -23.29 -0.88 -9.77
C TYR A 99 -22.26 0.23 -9.96
N ARG A 100 -22.06 1.04 -8.92
CA ARG A 100 -21.12 2.15 -8.93
C ARG A 100 -20.29 2.13 -7.68
N TYR A 101 -18.98 2.32 -7.83
CA TYR A 101 -18.12 2.60 -6.70
C TYR A 101 -18.17 4.09 -6.35
N VAL A 102 -18.52 4.41 -5.11
CA VAL A 102 -18.62 5.77 -4.54
C VAL A 102 -17.73 5.96 -3.31
N GLY A 103 -16.80 5.04 -3.09
CA GLY A 103 -15.83 5.12 -2.00
C GLY A 103 -14.67 6.11 -2.26
N PRO A 104 -13.63 6.08 -1.41
CA PRO A 104 -12.45 6.93 -1.51
C PRO A 104 -11.76 6.85 -2.88
N ALA A 105 -10.99 7.89 -3.23
CA ALA A 105 -10.20 7.89 -4.45
C ALA A 105 -9.27 6.67 -4.52
N VAL A 106 -9.22 6.06 -5.70
CA VAL A 106 -8.47 4.84 -5.96
C VAL A 106 -7.14 5.24 -6.57
N ALA A 107 -6.05 4.89 -5.89
CA ALA A 107 -4.69 5.04 -6.40
C ALA A 107 -4.22 3.70 -6.95
N THR A 108 -3.90 3.65 -8.23
CA THR A 108 -3.22 2.51 -8.84
C THR A 108 -1.73 2.69 -8.60
N ASN A 109 -1.17 1.94 -7.65
CA ASN A 109 0.27 1.88 -7.48
C ASN A 109 0.77 0.85 -8.50
N ILE A 110 1.16 1.35 -9.67
CA ILE A 110 1.90 0.57 -10.65
C ILE A 110 3.07 -0.01 -9.87
N ARG A 111 3.18 -1.35 -9.80
CA ARG A 111 4.42 -1.98 -9.35
C ARG A 111 5.47 -1.62 -10.39
N ASP A 112 6.04 -0.43 -10.24
CA ASP A 112 7.16 0.01 -11.02
C ASP A 112 8.34 -0.82 -10.54
N THR A 113 8.57 -1.90 -11.28
CA THR A 113 9.85 -2.58 -11.29
C THR A 113 10.87 -1.60 -11.88
N SER A 114 11.28 -0.60 -11.12
CA SER A 114 12.54 0.12 -11.36
C SER A 114 13.13 0.64 -10.06
N VAL A 115 14.33 0.11 -9.84
CA VAL A 115 15.44 0.73 -9.16
C VAL A 115 15.48 2.25 -9.43
N ALA A 116 15.74 3.04 -8.37
CA ALA A 116 16.25 4.42 -8.34
C ALA A 116 15.30 5.56 -7.89
N THR A 117 15.66 6.14 -6.73
CA THR A 117 16.00 7.57 -6.54
C THR A 117 14.92 8.66 -6.77
N ARG A 118 14.52 9.26 -5.64
CA ARG A 118 14.28 10.70 -5.38
C ARG A 118 12.98 11.33 -5.93
N ALA A 119 11.98 11.49 -5.07
CA ALA A 119 11.67 12.76 -4.37
C ALA A 119 10.27 12.71 -3.71
N GLU A 120 10.20 13.22 -2.48
CA GLU A 120 8.98 13.65 -1.77
C GLU A 120 7.86 12.65 -1.55
N SER A 121 8.06 11.76 -0.58
CA SER A 121 6.99 11.41 0.36
C SER A 121 7.65 11.20 1.71
N ALA A 122 7.17 11.92 2.71
CA ALA A 122 7.73 11.94 4.06
C ALA A 122 8.05 10.51 4.55
N PRO A 123 9.23 10.28 5.15
CA PRO A 123 9.59 8.96 5.64
C PRO A 123 8.51 8.52 6.62
N ILE A 124 7.97 7.32 6.39
CA ILE A 124 7.14 6.61 7.36
C ILE A 124 7.96 6.56 8.64
N LEU A 125 7.61 7.41 9.61
CA LEU A 125 8.38 7.52 10.86
C LEU A 125 8.28 6.16 11.54
N PRO A 126 9.42 5.55 11.93
CA PRO A 126 9.37 4.30 12.68
C PRO A 126 8.52 4.54 13.93
N GLU A 127 7.63 3.60 14.27
CA GLU A 127 6.80 3.67 15.50
C GLU A 127 7.63 3.69 16.80
N LYS A 128 8.96 3.52 16.66
CA LYS A 128 9.95 3.58 17.73
C LYS A 128 10.68 4.92 17.72
N PRO A 129 11.01 5.50 18.88
CA PRO A 129 11.84 6.70 18.96
C PRO A 129 13.16 6.45 18.21
N SER A 130 13.54 7.42 17.38
CA SER A 130 14.69 7.31 16.48
C SER A 130 15.76 8.34 16.82
N VAL A 131 17.02 7.93 16.67
CA VAL A 131 18.18 8.78 16.94
C VAL A 131 19.18 8.70 15.78
N ALA A 132 19.67 9.86 15.37
CA ALA A 132 20.79 9.99 14.44
C ALA A 132 22.02 10.50 15.19
N VAL A 133 23.17 9.90 14.94
CA VAL A 133 24.47 10.36 15.45
C VAL A 133 25.19 11.06 14.31
N LEU A 134 25.34 12.38 14.42
CA LEU A 134 26.03 13.20 13.44
C LEU A 134 27.56 13.08 13.61
N PRO A 135 28.34 13.19 12.52
CA PRO A 135 29.80 13.21 12.62
C PRO A 135 30.28 14.36 13.52
N PHE A 136 31.19 14.07 14.44
CA PHE A 136 31.79 15.12 15.27
C PHE A 136 32.78 15.96 14.44
N SER A 137 32.75 17.28 14.64
CA SER A 137 33.71 18.19 14.03
C SER A 137 35.07 18.07 14.72
N ASN A 138 36.14 17.88 13.96
CA ASN A 138 37.51 17.91 14.48
C ASN A 138 37.95 19.36 14.70
N LEU A 139 37.92 19.82 15.94
CA LEU A 139 38.30 21.19 16.32
C LEU A 139 39.83 21.37 16.52
N SER A 140 40.61 20.29 16.49
CA SER A 140 42.06 20.32 16.74
C SER A 140 42.89 20.63 15.48
N GLY A 141 42.31 20.50 14.27
CA GLY A 141 42.99 20.76 12.99
C GLY A 141 44.00 19.71 12.55
N ASP A 142 44.22 18.66 13.34
CA ASP A 142 45.11 17.53 13.01
C ASP A 142 44.34 16.46 12.20
N PRO A 143 44.75 16.16 10.95
CA PRO A 143 44.11 15.14 10.11
C PRO A 143 44.07 13.74 10.73
N GLN A 144 45.02 13.40 11.60
CA GLN A 144 45.02 12.08 12.27
C GLN A 144 43.87 11.91 13.26
N GLN A 145 43.35 13.01 13.83
CA GLN A 145 42.22 12.97 14.75
C GLN A 145 40.86 12.88 14.05
N GLU A 146 40.83 13.07 12.73
CA GLU A 146 39.61 12.94 11.94
C GLU A 146 39.13 11.48 11.90
N TYR A 147 40.08 10.55 11.77
CA TYR A 147 39.81 9.11 11.87
C TYR A 147 39.37 8.70 13.28
N PHE A 148 39.90 9.36 14.32
CA PHE A 148 39.49 9.14 15.71
C PHE A 148 38.07 9.61 15.99
N ALA A 149 37.70 10.81 15.52
CA ALA A 149 36.34 11.34 15.61
C ALA A 149 35.35 10.43 14.87
N ASP A 150 35.75 9.90 13.71
CA ASP A 150 34.98 8.94 12.96
C ASP A 150 34.77 7.62 13.70
N GLY A 151 35.81 7.09 14.35
CA GLY A 151 35.73 5.89 15.19
C GLY A 151 34.80 6.06 16.39
N MET A 152 34.80 7.22 17.05
CA MET A 152 33.89 7.51 18.16
C MET A 152 32.42 7.53 17.72
N VAL A 153 32.12 8.09 16.54
CA VAL A 153 30.76 8.08 15.98
C VAL A 153 30.28 6.65 15.74
N ASP A 154 31.15 5.78 15.22
CA ASP A 154 30.83 4.37 14.96
C ASP A 154 30.56 3.58 16.25
N ASP A 155 31.35 3.82 17.30
CA ASP A 155 31.16 3.19 18.61
C ASP A 155 29.83 3.60 19.27
N ILE A 156 29.46 4.89 19.19
CA ILE A 156 28.19 5.39 19.71
C ILE A 156 27.00 4.79 18.94
N ILE A 157 27.08 4.73 17.60
CA ILE A 157 26.05 4.09 16.77
C ILE A 157 25.89 2.62 17.16
N THR A 158 27.00 1.91 17.34
CA THR A 158 27.01 0.50 17.75
C THR A 158 26.44 0.29 19.15
N GLY A 159 26.76 1.18 20.10
CA GLY A 159 26.23 1.15 21.46
C GLY A 159 24.72 1.39 21.51
N LEU A 160 24.23 2.42 20.81
CA LEU A 160 22.81 2.75 20.72
C LEU A 160 22.01 1.66 19.99
N ALA A 161 22.61 1.00 19.00
CA ALA A 161 21.94 -0.04 18.21
C ALA A 161 21.55 -1.29 19.03
N ARG A 162 22.17 -1.49 20.20
CA ARG A 162 21.82 -2.59 21.12
C ARG A 162 20.51 -2.34 21.88
N ILE A 163 19.99 -1.12 21.85
CA ILE A 163 18.78 -0.72 22.57
C ILE A 163 17.56 -1.07 21.71
N LYS A 164 16.91 -2.20 22.02
CA LYS A 164 15.78 -2.76 21.23
C LYS A 164 14.56 -1.84 21.06
N TRP A 165 14.40 -0.86 21.95
CA TRP A 165 13.30 0.12 21.90
C TRP A 165 13.64 1.38 21.08
N LEU A 166 14.89 1.53 20.64
CA LEU A 166 15.39 2.70 19.92
C LEU A 166 15.74 2.31 18.49
N PHE A 167 15.39 3.16 17.52
CA PHE A 167 15.80 3.00 16.13
C PHE A 167 17.00 3.90 15.82
N VAL A 168 18.17 3.30 15.57
CA VAL A 168 19.40 4.04 15.29
C VAL A 168 19.60 4.17 13.78
N ILE A 169 19.78 5.40 13.32
CA ILE A 169 20.04 5.70 11.92
C ILE A 169 21.50 5.37 11.59
N ALA A 170 21.71 4.58 10.55
CA ALA A 170 23.04 4.09 10.16
C ALA A 170 23.98 5.24 9.75
N ARG A 171 25.27 5.08 10.06
CA ARG A 171 26.38 6.00 9.77
C ARG A 171 26.35 6.58 8.35
N ASN A 172 26.06 5.74 7.35
CA ASN A 172 26.02 6.15 5.95
C ASN A 172 24.96 7.22 5.62
N SER A 173 23.94 7.38 6.47
CA SER A 173 22.89 8.40 6.29
C SER A 173 23.22 9.74 6.95
N THR A 174 24.14 9.77 7.94
CA THR A 174 24.51 11.00 8.67
C THR A 174 25.75 11.68 8.10
N PHE A 175 26.53 10.99 7.26
CA PHE A 175 27.73 11.52 6.60
C PHE A 175 27.49 12.70 5.66
N THR A 176 26.25 12.92 5.20
CA THR A 176 25.88 14.10 4.38
C THR A 176 25.89 15.40 5.17
N TYR A 177 25.94 15.35 6.50
CA TYR A 177 25.88 16.52 7.38
C TYR A 177 27.22 16.89 8.02
N LYS A 178 28.34 16.37 7.50
CA LYS A 178 29.70 16.81 7.87
C LYS A 178 30.08 18.07 7.10
#